data_AF-A0A7Z9B6G0-F1
#
_entry.id   AF-A0A7Z9B6G0-F1
#
_cell.length_a   1.000
_cell.length_b   1.000
_cell.length_c   1.000
_cell.angle_alpha   90.00
_cell.angle_beta   90.00
_cell.angle_gamma   90.00
#
_symmetry.space_group_name_H-M   'P 1'
#
loop_
_entity.id
_entity.type
_entity.pdbx_description
1 polymer ?
#
loop_
_entity_poly.entity_id
_entity_poly.type
_entity_poly.pdbx_seq_one_letter_code
_entity_poly.pdbx_strand_id
1 'polypeptide(L)'
;MIWRLFCNQLPFFWYLIRTRFLFWFILMNAVVILLSMQTAGNPHATIFSLFFDGVSFRAAETHRVVLPVLWFAYFFVPLLILLNGLQQLWHTRTIHLRGLQIPPRKFAEVNLMLIALITTIYEVGAIGIMAIAAAFNLHFGNWQGLAAVGGLFVTTWLGVFLLLLLQAIGNHFSPSLALIIPACLLIVNAYTAIRMNPLGYLMLTRINATNAWHPILVLLGVSSLATMGYLAVERHASLN
;
A
#
# COMPACT_ATOMS: atom_id res chain seq x y z
N MET A 1 -7.14 21.25 -16.07
CA MET A 1 -6.08 20.73 -16.98
C MET A 1 -5.54 19.37 -16.51
N ILE A 2 -5.12 19.22 -15.26
CA ILE A 2 -4.65 17.94 -14.67
C ILE A 2 -5.70 16.82 -14.79
N TRP A 3 -6.97 17.09 -14.47
CA TRP A 3 -8.04 16.11 -14.61
C TRP A 3 -8.19 15.56 -16.03
N ARG A 4 -8.10 16.42 -17.06
CA ARG A 4 -8.15 15.99 -18.46
C ARG A 4 -6.96 15.10 -18.83
N LEU A 5 -5.77 15.42 -18.29
CA LEU A 5 -4.57 14.61 -18.49
C LEU A 5 -4.71 13.24 -17.81
N PHE A 6 -5.23 13.22 -16.58
CA PHE A 6 -5.55 11.99 -15.86
C PHE A 6 -6.53 11.11 -16.64
N CYS A 7 -7.66 11.65 -17.09
CA CYS A 7 -8.63 10.88 -17.88
C CYS A 7 -8.05 10.36 -19.20
N ASN A 8 -7.12 11.08 -19.81
CA ASN A 8 -6.43 10.63 -21.02
C ASN A 8 -5.39 9.54 -20.72
N GLN A 9 -4.69 9.60 -19.59
CA GLN A 9 -3.65 8.63 -19.23
C GLN A 9 -4.20 7.34 -18.64
N LEU A 10 -5.32 7.40 -17.92
CA LEU A 10 -5.92 6.27 -17.22
C LEU A 10 -6.16 5.04 -18.11
N PRO A 11 -6.72 5.14 -19.34
CA PRO A 11 -6.92 3.96 -20.20
C PRO A 11 -5.62 3.27 -20.59
N PHE A 12 -4.55 4.04 -20.86
CA PHE A 12 -3.24 3.51 -21.23
C PHE A 12 -2.57 2.85 -20.02
N PHE A 13 -2.65 3.51 -18.87
CA PHE A 13 -2.16 2.95 -17.63
C PHE A 13 -2.88 1.64 -17.28
N TRP A 14 -4.20 1.63 -17.38
CA TRP A 14 -5.01 0.43 -17.21
C TRP A 14 -4.56 -0.68 -18.16
N TYR A 15 -4.37 -0.39 -19.45
CA TYR A 15 -3.87 -1.38 -20.40
C TYR A 15 -2.53 -2.01 -19.99
N LEU A 16 -1.61 -1.22 -19.42
CA LEU A 16 -0.30 -1.70 -18.97
C LEU A 16 -0.37 -2.61 -17.72
N ILE A 17 -1.31 -2.34 -16.81
CA ILE A 17 -1.38 -3.06 -15.53
C ILE A 17 -2.49 -4.11 -15.47
N ARG A 18 -3.49 -4.08 -16.36
CA ARG A 18 -4.77 -4.84 -16.25
C ARG A 18 -4.57 -6.31 -15.91
N THR A 19 -3.67 -7.00 -16.59
CA THR A 19 -3.50 -8.45 -16.42
C THR A 19 -2.93 -8.76 -15.04
N ARG A 20 -1.94 -7.98 -14.60
CA ARG A 20 -1.33 -8.11 -13.27
C ARG A 20 -2.32 -7.70 -12.18
N PHE A 21 -3.02 -6.59 -12.39
CA PHE A 21 -4.05 -6.11 -11.49
C PHE A 21 -5.12 -7.19 -11.27
N LEU A 22 -5.73 -7.69 -12.34
CA LEU A 22 -6.77 -8.71 -12.25
C LEU A 22 -6.26 -9.99 -11.61
N PHE A 23 -5.11 -10.50 -12.05
CA PHE A 23 -4.53 -11.73 -11.50
C PHE A 23 -4.30 -11.62 -9.98
N TRP A 24 -3.56 -10.60 -9.54
CA TRP A 24 -3.19 -10.44 -8.13
C TRP A 24 -4.38 -10.05 -7.25
N PHE A 25 -5.27 -9.21 -7.76
CA PHE A 25 -6.47 -8.81 -7.04
C PHE A 25 -7.43 -9.99 -6.85
N ILE A 26 -7.66 -10.79 -7.89
CA ILE A 26 -8.48 -12.01 -7.77
C ILE A 26 -7.82 -12.99 -6.82
N LEU A 27 -6.51 -13.22 -6.94
CA LEU A 27 -5.78 -14.14 -6.07
C LEU A 27 -5.88 -13.73 -4.59
N MET A 28 -5.63 -12.47 -4.27
CA MET A 28 -5.72 -11.98 -2.89
C MET A 28 -7.13 -12.14 -2.32
N ASN A 29 -8.15 -11.75 -3.09
CA ASN A 29 -9.54 -11.87 -2.62
C ASN A 29 -10.00 -13.33 -2.52
N ALA A 30 -9.53 -14.21 -3.41
CA ALA A 30 -9.79 -15.65 -3.30
C ALA A 30 -9.18 -16.23 -2.02
N VAL A 31 -7.95 -15.86 -1.67
CA VAL A 31 -7.31 -16.27 -0.42
C VAL A 31 -8.08 -15.75 0.79
N VAL A 32 -8.51 -14.49 0.78
CA VAL A 32 -9.35 -13.89 1.84
C VAL A 32 -10.64 -14.69 2.02
N ILE A 33 -11.36 -15.00 0.94
CA ILE A 33 -12.61 -15.75 0.99
C ILE A 33 -12.37 -17.16 1.54
N LEU A 34 -11.39 -17.89 1.02
CA LEU A 34 -11.07 -19.24 1.47
C LEU A 34 -10.72 -19.29 2.97
N LEU A 35 -9.87 -18.37 3.43
CA LEU A 35 -9.50 -18.30 4.84
C LEU A 35 -10.68 -17.85 5.71
N SER A 36 -11.53 -16.96 5.22
CA SER A 36 -12.71 -16.52 5.96
C SER A 36 -13.69 -17.66 6.24
N MET A 37 -13.87 -18.58 5.29
CA MET A 37 -14.68 -19.79 5.46
C MET A 37 -14.08 -20.71 6.54
N GLN A 38 -12.76 -20.79 6.65
CA GLN A 38 -12.09 -21.60 7.69
C GLN A 38 -12.21 -20.98 9.08
N THR A 39 -12.28 -19.65 9.17
CA THR A 39 -12.50 -18.93 10.44
C THR A 39 -13.97 -18.78 10.80
N ALA A 40 -14.89 -19.14 9.90
CA ALA A 40 -16.32 -19.00 10.13
C ALA A 40 -16.74 -19.86 11.34
N GLY A 41 -17.17 -19.20 12.41
CA GLY A 41 -17.56 -19.84 13.68
C GLY A 41 -16.48 -19.88 14.76
N ASN A 42 -15.26 -19.38 14.50
CA ASN A 42 -14.26 -19.19 15.56
C ASN A 42 -14.45 -17.82 16.24
N PRO A 43 -14.83 -17.76 17.53
CA PRO A 43 -15.06 -16.49 18.22
C PRO A 43 -13.76 -15.73 18.54
N HIS A 44 -12.60 -16.39 18.48
CA HIS A 44 -11.31 -15.83 18.86
C HIS A 44 -10.42 -15.43 17.67
N ALA A 45 -10.81 -15.78 16.44
CA ALA A 45 -10.03 -15.49 15.24
C ALA A 45 -10.91 -14.85 14.17
N THR A 46 -10.48 -13.71 13.66
CA THR A 46 -11.12 -13.01 12.55
C THR A 46 -10.19 -13.01 11.35
N ILE A 47 -10.73 -12.81 10.15
CA ILE A 47 -9.90 -12.66 8.95
C ILE A 47 -8.92 -11.49 9.09
N PHE A 48 -9.31 -10.44 9.81
CA PHE A 48 -8.44 -9.29 10.10
C PHE A 48 -7.27 -9.67 11.01
N SER A 49 -7.50 -10.46 12.07
CA SER A 49 -6.42 -10.88 12.96
C SER A 49 -5.42 -11.80 12.23
N LEU A 50 -5.89 -12.66 11.32
CA LEU A 50 -5.02 -13.47 10.46
C LEU A 50 -4.09 -12.64 9.56
N PHE A 51 -4.62 -11.58 8.94
CA PHE A 51 -3.84 -10.75 8.01
C PHE A 51 -3.01 -9.67 8.70
N PHE A 52 -3.49 -9.12 9.82
CA PHE A 52 -2.95 -7.86 10.35
C PHE A 52 -2.44 -7.94 11.79
N ASP A 53 -2.60 -9.02 12.55
CA ASP A 53 -2.06 -9.09 13.93
C ASP A 53 -0.55 -8.79 13.94
N GLY A 54 0.19 -9.44 13.04
CA GLY A 54 1.62 -9.23 12.86
C GLY A 54 2.44 -9.59 14.12
N VAL A 55 3.56 -8.88 14.31
CA VAL A 55 4.54 -9.15 15.37
C VAL A 55 4.46 -8.06 16.43
N SER A 56 4.21 -8.43 17.69
CA SER A 56 4.20 -7.48 18.80
C SER A 56 5.58 -6.92 19.13
N PHE A 57 5.65 -5.76 19.79
CA PHE A 57 6.92 -5.17 20.25
C PHE A 57 7.71 -6.13 21.14
N ARG A 58 7.03 -6.83 22.07
CA ARG A 58 7.67 -7.79 22.97
C ARG A 58 8.29 -8.98 22.22
N ALA A 59 7.61 -9.47 21.16
CA ALA A 59 8.14 -10.57 20.35
C ALA A 59 9.40 -10.15 19.57
N ALA A 60 9.44 -8.90 19.09
CA ALA A 60 10.61 -8.33 18.44
C ALA A 60 11.79 -8.12 19.43
N GLU A 61 11.52 -7.60 20.63
CA GLU A 61 12.52 -7.41 21.69
C GLU A 61 13.12 -8.74 22.19
N THR A 62 12.32 -9.81 22.23
CA THR A 62 12.75 -11.14 22.69
C THR A 62 13.29 -12.03 21.56
N HIS A 63 13.45 -11.49 20.35
CA HIS A 63 13.89 -12.22 19.15
C HIS A 63 13.07 -13.47 18.81
N ARG A 64 11.82 -13.57 19.29
CA ARG A 64 10.87 -14.65 18.97
C ARG A 64 9.92 -14.19 17.87
N VAL A 65 10.50 -13.84 16.72
CA VAL A 65 9.77 -13.28 15.60
C VAL A 65 9.46 -14.38 14.58
N VAL A 66 8.18 -14.55 14.27
CA VAL A 66 7.72 -15.32 13.12
C VAL A 66 7.21 -14.33 12.10
N LEU A 67 7.73 -14.38 10.86
CA LEU A 67 7.32 -13.46 9.81
C LEU A 67 5.83 -13.68 9.47
N PRO A 68 4.97 -12.65 9.60
CA PRO A 68 3.56 -12.77 9.26
C PRO A 68 3.41 -12.78 7.73
N VAL A 69 3.31 -13.97 7.14
CA VAL A 69 3.33 -14.16 5.68
C VAL A 69 2.12 -13.50 5.00
N LEU A 70 0.93 -13.59 5.58
CA LEU A 70 -0.28 -12.96 5.04
C LEU A 70 -0.20 -11.43 5.07
N TRP A 71 0.33 -10.86 6.15
CA TRP A 71 0.63 -9.44 6.26
C TRP A 71 1.62 -9.00 5.17
N PHE A 72 2.73 -9.72 5.02
CA PHE A 72 3.74 -9.42 4.00
C PHE A 72 3.13 -9.48 2.60
N ALA A 73 2.40 -10.55 2.28
CA ALA A 73 1.75 -10.72 0.99
C ALA A 73 0.76 -9.59 0.70
N TYR A 74 -0.04 -9.18 1.69
CA TYR A 74 -1.00 -8.08 1.56
C TYR A 74 -0.34 -6.77 1.13
N PHE A 75 0.77 -6.40 1.76
CA PHE A 75 1.48 -5.15 1.43
C PHE A 75 2.39 -5.28 0.20
N PHE A 76 2.83 -6.49 -0.14
CA PHE A 76 3.71 -6.72 -1.27
C PHE A 76 2.97 -6.82 -2.61
N VAL A 77 1.74 -7.35 -2.62
CA VAL A 77 0.94 -7.53 -3.85
C VAL A 77 0.73 -6.24 -4.66
N PRO A 78 0.37 -5.08 -4.06
CA PRO A 78 0.26 -3.83 -4.80
C PRO A 78 1.52 -3.46 -5.58
N LEU A 79 2.69 -3.82 -5.07
CA LEU A 79 3.97 -3.57 -5.75
C LEU A 79 4.12 -4.42 -7.02
N LEU A 80 3.61 -5.65 -7.00
CA LEU A 80 3.59 -6.57 -8.15
C LEU A 80 2.56 -6.16 -9.20
N ILE A 81 1.50 -5.47 -8.79
CA ILE A 81 0.52 -4.85 -9.69
C ILE A 81 1.20 -3.71 -10.46
N LEU A 82 1.83 -2.78 -9.73
CA LEU A 82 2.39 -1.56 -10.30
C LEU A 82 3.66 -1.82 -11.12
N LEU A 83 4.62 -2.59 -10.59
CA LEU A 83 5.93 -2.85 -11.21
C LEU A 83 6.53 -1.59 -11.87
N ASN A 84 6.90 -1.69 -13.15
CA ASN A 84 7.42 -0.61 -13.96
C ASN A 84 6.32 0.12 -14.74
N GLY A 85 5.05 -0.04 -14.37
CA GLY A 85 3.90 0.46 -15.11
C GLY A 85 3.94 1.97 -15.33
N LEU A 86 4.39 2.74 -14.35
CA LEU A 86 4.55 4.20 -14.47
C LEU A 86 5.69 4.59 -15.41
N GLN A 87 6.82 3.87 -15.35
CA GLN A 87 7.96 4.10 -16.24
C GLN A 87 7.59 3.76 -17.71
N GLN A 88 6.88 2.65 -17.92
CA GLN A 88 6.37 2.26 -19.24
C GLN A 88 5.35 3.27 -19.78
N LEU A 89 4.50 3.82 -18.91
CA LEU A 89 3.56 4.88 -19.27
C LEU A 89 4.29 6.13 -19.75
N TRP A 90 5.35 6.54 -19.05
CA TRP A 90 6.20 7.65 -19.47
C TRP A 90 6.80 7.39 -20.84
N HIS A 91 7.52 6.28 -21.03
CA HIS A 91 8.18 5.96 -22.30
C HIS A 91 7.21 5.96 -23.48
N THR A 92 6.04 5.33 -23.33
CA THR A 92 5.02 5.25 -24.39
C THR A 92 4.41 6.61 -24.72
N ARG A 93 4.36 7.55 -23.77
CA ARG A 93 3.64 8.84 -23.92
C ARG A 93 4.52 10.06 -24.04
N THR A 94 5.83 9.94 -23.82
CA THR A 94 6.79 11.06 -23.86
C THR A 94 6.65 11.92 -25.12
N ILE A 95 6.59 11.32 -26.30
CA ILE A 95 6.51 12.03 -27.59
C ILE A 95 5.18 12.80 -27.71
N HIS A 96 4.07 12.17 -27.34
CA HIS A 96 2.74 12.80 -27.38
C HIS A 96 2.62 13.94 -26.35
N LEU A 97 3.20 13.78 -25.16
CA LEU A 97 3.20 14.79 -24.11
C LEU A 97 4.08 16.00 -24.47
N ARG A 98 5.20 15.78 -25.16
CA ARG A 98 6.04 16.84 -25.72
C ARG A 98 5.30 17.65 -26.79
N GLY A 99 4.55 16.97 -27.68
CA GLY A 99 3.70 17.63 -28.67
C GLY A 99 2.60 18.51 -28.07
N LEU A 100 2.16 18.20 -26.85
CA LEU A 100 1.16 18.98 -26.10
C LEU A 100 1.76 20.04 -25.16
N GLN A 101 3.09 20.24 -25.17
CA GLN A 101 3.81 21.18 -24.29
C GLN A 101 3.50 20.97 -22.79
N ILE A 102 3.21 19.74 -22.37
CA ILE A 102 2.88 19.45 -20.98
C ILE A 102 4.17 19.33 -20.17
N PRO A 103 4.35 20.12 -19.10
CA PRO A 103 5.55 20.05 -18.28
C PRO A 103 5.62 18.71 -17.52
N PRO A 104 6.82 18.13 -17.34
CA PRO A 104 7.03 16.86 -16.62
C PRO A 104 6.43 16.83 -15.21
N ARG A 105 6.41 17.97 -14.52
CA ARG A 105 5.77 18.11 -13.20
C ARG A 105 4.29 17.74 -13.20
N LYS A 106 3.54 18.15 -14.23
CA LYS A 106 2.10 17.80 -14.35
C LYS A 106 1.90 16.31 -14.64
N PHE A 107 2.90 15.64 -15.22
CA PHE A 107 2.88 14.19 -15.41
C PHE A 107 3.10 13.47 -14.07
N ALA A 108 4.08 13.90 -13.28
CA ALA A 108 4.32 13.36 -11.94
C ALA A 108 3.10 13.52 -11.02
N GLU A 109 2.41 14.65 -11.06
CA GLU A 109 1.16 14.87 -10.32
C GLU A 109 0.06 13.89 -10.75
N VAL A 110 -0.05 13.57 -12.04
CA VAL A 110 -1.02 12.56 -12.52
C VAL A 110 -0.60 11.15 -12.11
N ASN A 111 0.70 10.82 -12.11
CA ASN A 111 1.18 9.53 -11.60
C ASN A 111 0.80 9.34 -10.12
N LEU A 112 0.93 10.38 -9.29
CA LEU A 112 0.47 10.34 -7.90
C LEU A 112 -1.03 10.02 -7.80
N MET A 113 -1.85 10.64 -8.64
CA MET A 113 -3.29 10.34 -8.70
C MET A 113 -3.56 8.89 -9.14
N LEU A 114 -2.77 8.34 -10.08
CA LEU A 114 -2.89 6.95 -10.52
C LEU A 114 -2.46 5.95 -9.42
N ILE A 115 -1.40 6.25 -8.67
CA ILE A 115 -0.96 5.46 -7.50
C ILE A 115 -2.06 5.47 -6.44
N ALA A 116 -2.61 6.64 -6.11
CA ALA A 116 -3.70 6.78 -5.15
C ALA A 116 -4.95 6.03 -5.60
N LEU A 117 -5.29 6.06 -6.90
CA LEU A 117 -6.41 5.30 -7.45
C LEU A 117 -6.21 3.79 -7.28
N ILE A 118 -5.07 3.23 -7.66
CA ILE A 118 -4.81 1.78 -7.48
C ILE A 118 -4.90 1.42 -6.00
N THR A 119 -4.25 2.20 -5.14
CA THR A 119 -4.26 1.97 -3.70
C THR A 119 -5.70 1.89 -3.19
N THR A 120 -6.54 2.83 -3.62
CA THR A 120 -7.95 2.91 -3.21
C THR A 120 -8.73 1.70 -3.71
N ILE A 121 -8.62 1.32 -4.99
CA ILE A 121 -9.34 0.17 -5.54
C ILE A 121 -8.91 -1.13 -4.86
N TYR A 122 -7.60 -1.31 -4.65
CA TYR A 122 -7.05 -2.48 -3.97
C TYR A 122 -7.57 -2.60 -2.53
N GLU A 123 -7.45 -1.52 -1.75
CA GLU A 123 -7.84 -1.48 -0.34
C GLU A 123 -9.36 -1.64 -0.17
N VAL A 124 -10.17 -0.92 -0.97
CA VAL A 124 -11.64 -1.04 -0.91
C VAL A 124 -12.08 -2.46 -1.24
N GLY A 125 -11.45 -3.10 -2.21
CA GLY A 125 -11.73 -4.49 -2.55
C GLY A 125 -11.37 -5.46 -1.42
N ALA A 126 -10.10 -5.43 -0.99
CA ALA A 126 -9.59 -6.39 -0.02
C ALA A 126 -10.21 -6.20 1.37
N ILE A 127 -10.22 -4.97 1.90
CA ILE A 127 -10.82 -4.67 3.20
C ILE A 127 -12.34 -4.78 3.14
N GLY A 128 -12.97 -4.39 2.03
CA GLY A 128 -14.41 -4.55 1.86
C GLY A 128 -14.85 -6.00 1.97
N ILE A 129 -14.15 -6.92 1.28
CA ILE A 129 -14.44 -8.36 1.35
C ILE A 129 -14.15 -8.90 2.76
N MET A 130 -13.03 -8.53 3.38
CA MET A 130 -12.73 -8.92 4.77
C MET A 130 -13.80 -8.42 5.75
N ALA A 131 -14.28 -7.19 5.59
CA ALA A 131 -15.29 -6.58 6.44
C ALA A 131 -16.64 -7.29 6.32
N ILE A 132 -17.05 -7.63 5.10
CA ILE A 132 -18.27 -8.41 4.86
C ILE A 132 -18.12 -9.81 5.48
N ALA A 133 -16.99 -10.48 5.25
CA ALA A 133 -16.75 -11.83 5.74
C ALA A 133 -16.68 -11.90 7.28
N ALA A 134 -16.15 -10.87 7.93
CA ALA A 134 -16.11 -10.76 9.38
C ALA A 134 -17.36 -10.10 9.98
N ALA A 135 -18.36 -9.73 9.19
CA ALA A 135 -19.53 -8.96 9.62
C ALA A 135 -19.15 -7.71 10.44
N PHE A 136 -18.09 -7.02 10.03
CA PHE A 136 -17.49 -5.86 10.73
C PHE A 136 -17.01 -6.15 12.16
N ASN A 137 -16.82 -7.41 12.54
CA ASN A 137 -16.32 -7.79 13.86
C ASN A 137 -14.80 -7.54 13.95
N LEU A 138 -14.43 -6.29 14.18
CA LEU A 138 -13.05 -5.86 14.39
C LEU A 138 -12.97 -4.93 15.59
N HIS A 139 -11.96 -5.15 16.43
CA HIS A 139 -11.72 -4.39 17.64
C HIS A 139 -10.22 -4.14 17.79
N PHE A 140 -9.80 -2.88 17.90
CA PHE A 140 -8.42 -2.52 18.23
C PHE A 140 -8.36 -1.15 18.91
N GLY A 141 -7.51 -1.03 19.93
CA GLY A 141 -7.48 0.13 20.83
C GLY A 141 -8.88 0.45 21.37
N ASN A 142 -9.32 1.69 21.17
CA ASN A 142 -10.65 2.16 21.58
C ASN A 142 -11.71 2.04 20.48
N TRP A 143 -11.38 1.46 19.32
CA TRP A 143 -12.26 1.38 18.16
C TRP A 143 -12.88 -0.01 18.02
N GLN A 144 -14.16 -0.03 17.65
CA GLN A 144 -14.96 -1.23 17.50
C GLN A 144 -15.82 -1.13 16.24
N GLY A 145 -16.11 -2.27 15.62
CA GLY A 145 -17.04 -2.33 14.50
C GLY A 145 -16.57 -1.54 13.29
N LEU A 146 -17.47 -0.76 12.70
CA LEU A 146 -17.21 0.07 11.52
C LEU A 146 -16.08 1.08 11.73
N ALA A 147 -15.96 1.66 12.93
CA ALA A 147 -14.91 2.63 13.24
C ALA A 147 -13.52 1.98 13.21
N ALA A 148 -13.41 0.75 13.71
CA ALA A 148 -12.18 -0.02 13.63
C ALA A 148 -11.85 -0.34 12.16
N VAL A 149 -12.82 -0.81 11.38
CA VAL A 149 -12.61 -1.12 9.95
C VAL A 149 -12.16 0.13 9.18
N GLY A 150 -12.80 1.29 9.41
CA GLY A 150 -12.40 2.56 8.79
C GLY A 150 -11.01 3.00 9.22
N GLY A 151 -10.68 2.82 10.50
CA GLY A 151 -9.35 3.06 11.04
C GLY A 151 -8.26 2.21 10.39
N LEU A 152 -8.51 0.91 10.29
CA LEU A 152 -7.62 -0.03 9.62
C LEU A 152 -7.45 0.37 8.16
N PHE A 153 -8.55 0.64 7.44
CA PHE A 153 -8.53 1.10 6.06
C PHE A 153 -7.62 2.32 5.85
N VAL A 154 -7.73 3.34 6.72
CA VAL A 154 -6.86 4.53 6.61
C VAL A 154 -5.39 4.16 6.84
N THR A 155 -5.09 3.33 7.85
CA THR A 155 -3.70 2.93 8.14
C THR A 155 -3.09 2.09 7.03
N THR A 156 -3.80 1.09 6.51
CA THR A 156 -3.33 0.20 5.44
C THR A 156 -3.24 0.95 4.11
N TRP A 157 -4.20 1.84 3.81
CA TRP A 157 -4.16 2.71 2.64
C TRP A 157 -2.92 3.60 2.65
N LEU A 158 -2.62 4.26 3.78
CA LEU A 158 -1.40 5.07 3.90
C LEU A 158 -0.13 4.22 3.77
N GLY A 159 -0.14 2.99 4.31
CA GLY A 159 0.95 2.03 4.18
C GLY A 159 1.21 1.60 2.73
N VAL A 160 0.18 1.13 2.03
CA VAL A 160 0.27 0.72 0.62
C VAL A 160 0.66 1.90 -0.25
N PHE A 161 0.07 3.08 -0.02
CA PHE A 161 0.43 4.30 -0.73
C PHE A 161 1.91 4.64 -0.56
N LEU A 162 2.43 4.60 0.68
CA LEU A 162 3.84 4.83 0.98
C LEU A 162 4.75 3.85 0.25
N LEU A 163 4.42 2.55 0.26
CA LEU A 163 5.22 1.52 -0.40
C LEU A 163 5.25 1.71 -1.93
N LEU A 164 4.11 2.06 -2.53
CA LEU A 164 4.03 2.36 -3.96
C LEU A 164 4.80 3.63 -4.34
N LEU A 165 4.82 4.65 -3.46
CA LEU A 165 5.67 5.83 -3.64
C LEU A 165 7.16 5.47 -3.61
N LEU A 166 7.57 4.66 -2.63
CA LEU A 166 8.96 4.19 -2.54
C LEU A 166 9.36 3.38 -3.77
N GLN A 167 8.47 2.53 -4.28
CA GLN A 167 8.66 1.84 -5.55
C GLN A 167 8.78 2.81 -6.73
N ALA A 168 7.90 3.81 -6.82
CA ALA A 168 7.94 4.79 -7.89
C ALA A 168 9.26 5.59 -7.89
N ILE A 169 9.79 5.93 -6.70
CA ILE A 169 11.13 6.54 -6.55
C ILE A 169 12.22 5.55 -6.97
N GLY A 170 12.17 4.30 -6.48
CA GLY A 170 13.16 3.27 -6.79
C GLY A 170 13.24 2.93 -8.29
N ASN A 171 12.10 2.97 -8.99
CA ASN A 171 12.00 2.72 -10.43
C ASN A 171 12.83 3.69 -11.29
N HIS A 172 13.11 4.91 -10.80
CA HIS A 172 13.99 5.85 -11.48
C HIS A 172 15.45 5.36 -11.51
N PHE A 173 15.88 4.64 -10.48
CA PHE A 173 17.26 4.14 -10.38
C PHE A 173 17.39 2.77 -11.03
N SER A 174 16.54 1.82 -10.63
CA SER A 174 16.41 0.55 -11.34
C SER A 174 15.09 -0.16 -11.00
N PRO A 175 14.49 -0.87 -11.97
CA PRO A 175 13.33 -1.71 -11.76
C PRO A 175 13.47 -2.73 -10.62
N SER A 176 14.66 -3.32 -10.47
CA SER A 176 14.91 -4.34 -9.45
C SER A 176 14.94 -3.76 -8.04
N LEU A 177 15.60 -2.61 -7.85
CA LEU A 177 15.63 -1.92 -6.55
C LEU A 177 14.24 -1.47 -6.10
N ALA A 178 13.38 -1.11 -7.05
CA ALA A 178 12.01 -0.68 -6.78
C ALA A 178 11.16 -1.74 -6.04
N LEU A 179 11.46 -3.02 -6.22
CA LEU A 179 10.80 -4.12 -5.49
C LEU A 179 11.58 -4.54 -4.25
N ILE A 180 12.92 -4.62 -4.36
CA ILE A 180 13.77 -5.11 -3.28
C ILE A 180 13.69 -4.18 -2.07
N ILE A 181 13.71 -2.86 -2.27
CA ILE A 181 13.70 -1.89 -1.16
C ILE A 181 12.42 -2.02 -0.32
N PRO A 182 11.19 -1.94 -0.89
CA PRO A 182 9.97 -2.14 -0.11
C PRO A 182 9.89 -3.53 0.55
N ALA A 183 10.33 -4.60 -0.13
CA ALA A 183 10.34 -5.95 0.44
C ALA A 183 11.25 -6.05 1.66
N CYS A 184 12.48 -5.55 1.55
CA CYS A 184 13.43 -5.52 2.66
C CYS A 184 12.89 -4.68 3.82
N LEU A 185 12.27 -3.53 3.55
CA LEU A 185 11.64 -2.73 4.59
C LEU A 185 10.56 -3.53 5.32
N LEU A 186 9.61 -4.15 4.60
CA LEU A 186 8.56 -4.97 5.23
C LEU A 186 9.14 -6.08 6.13
N ILE A 187 10.18 -6.78 5.66
CA ILE A 187 10.85 -7.84 6.43
C ILE A 187 11.52 -7.25 7.67
N VAL A 188 12.40 -6.25 7.53
CA VAL A 188 13.12 -5.63 8.64
C VAL A 188 12.15 -5.05 9.68
N ASN A 189 11.01 -4.52 9.25
CA ASN A 189 10.00 -3.99 10.17
C ASN A 189 9.37 -5.05 11.07
N ALA A 190 9.22 -6.28 10.58
CA ALA A 190 8.77 -7.39 11.43
C ALA A 190 9.77 -7.70 12.55
N TYR A 191 11.07 -7.55 12.30
CA TYR A 191 12.14 -7.85 13.26
C TYR A 191 12.57 -6.66 14.13
N THR A 192 12.15 -5.44 13.81
CA THR A 192 12.52 -4.24 14.58
C THR A 192 11.51 -3.93 15.67
N ALA A 193 12.02 -3.66 16.88
CA ALA A 193 11.24 -3.26 18.06
C ALA A 193 11.07 -1.73 18.19
N ILE A 194 11.49 -0.95 17.19
CA ILE A 194 11.44 0.51 17.22
C ILE A 194 9.97 0.96 17.23
N ARG A 195 9.55 1.62 18.32
CA ARG A 195 8.15 2.06 18.51
C ARG A 195 7.71 3.13 17.51
N MET A 196 8.62 4.01 17.09
CA MET A 196 8.34 5.09 16.12
C MET A 196 8.48 4.66 14.65
N ASN A 197 8.43 3.37 14.36
CA ASN A 197 8.56 2.87 12.99
C ASN A 197 7.20 2.96 12.25
N PRO A 198 7.08 3.79 11.18
CA PRO A 198 5.82 4.01 10.47
C PRO A 198 5.22 2.72 9.90
N LEU A 199 6.05 1.87 9.29
CA LEU A 199 5.61 0.61 8.70
C LEU A 199 5.36 -0.47 9.77
N GLY A 200 5.91 -0.30 10.97
CA GLY A 200 5.55 -1.12 12.13
C GLY A 200 4.09 -0.92 12.54
N TYR A 201 3.53 0.26 12.33
CA TYR A 201 2.12 0.54 12.60
C TYR A 201 1.14 -0.09 11.63
N LEU A 202 1.59 -0.87 10.65
CA LEU A 202 0.73 -1.69 9.81
C LEU A 202 0.34 -3.03 10.48
N MET A 203 0.85 -3.30 11.69
CA MET A 203 0.52 -4.47 12.50
C MET A 203 -0.42 -4.09 13.65
N LEU A 204 -1.57 -4.72 13.75
CA LEU A 204 -2.61 -4.47 14.78
C LEU A 204 -2.06 -4.63 16.19
N THR A 205 -1.21 -5.64 16.44
CA THR A 205 -0.60 -5.83 17.77
C THR A 205 0.24 -4.64 18.21
N ARG A 206 0.85 -3.90 17.27
CA ARG A 206 1.62 -2.69 17.54
C ARG A 206 0.74 -1.46 17.66
N ILE A 207 -0.34 -1.37 16.87
CA ILE A 207 -1.36 -0.32 17.01
C ILE A 207 -1.97 -0.39 18.41
N ASN A 208 -2.37 -1.58 18.88
CA ASN A 208 -2.96 -1.81 20.20
C ASN A 208 -2.07 -1.40 21.38
N ALA A 209 -0.74 -1.42 21.19
CA ALA A 209 0.21 -0.97 22.20
C ALA A 209 0.37 0.57 22.24
N THR A 210 -0.33 1.30 21.38
CA THR A 210 -0.29 2.76 21.25
C THR A 210 -1.69 3.35 21.16
N ASN A 211 -1.80 4.68 21.13
CA ASN A 211 -3.08 5.34 20.89
C ASN A 211 -3.52 5.14 19.43
N ALA A 212 -4.81 4.82 19.20
CA ALA A 212 -5.34 4.50 17.86
C ALA A 212 -5.07 5.58 16.78
N TRP A 213 -5.05 6.86 17.16
CA TRP A 213 -4.77 7.97 16.23
C TRP A 213 -3.29 8.14 15.88
N HIS A 214 -2.38 7.71 16.75
CA HIS A 214 -0.95 7.95 16.59
C HIS A 214 -0.35 7.28 15.33
N PRO A 215 -0.65 6.00 15.03
CA PRO A 215 -0.34 5.36 13.75
C PRO A 215 -0.68 6.18 12.51
N ILE A 216 -1.91 6.70 12.46
CA ILE A 216 -2.45 7.44 11.32
C ILE A 216 -1.65 8.72 11.10
N LEU A 217 -1.40 9.47 12.18
CA LEU A 217 -0.64 10.73 12.10
C LEU A 217 0.80 10.50 11.64
N VAL A 218 1.46 9.47 12.16
CA VAL A 218 2.85 9.14 11.77
C VAL A 218 2.90 8.71 10.30
N LEU A 219 2.01 7.81 9.87
CA LEU A 219 1.93 7.36 8.48
C LEU A 219 1.60 8.51 7.53
N LEU A 220 0.67 9.40 7.90
CA LEU A 220 0.33 10.58 7.11
C LEU A 220 1.53 11.51 6.96
N GLY A 221 2.26 11.77 8.05
CA GLY A 221 3.49 12.56 8.03
C GLY A 221 4.54 11.97 7.08
N VAL A 222 4.84 10.68 7.20
CA VAL A 222 5.84 10.00 6.36
C VAL A 222 5.39 9.93 4.90
N SER A 223 4.13 9.62 4.62
CA SER A 223 3.58 9.62 3.25
C SER A 223 3.61 11.00 2.60
N SER A 224 3.37 12.06 3.37
CA SER A 224 3.49 13.43 2.85
C SER A 224 4.95 13.77 2.48
N LEU A 225 5.91 13.40 3.32
CA LEU A 225 7.34 13.55 3.04
C LEU A 225 7.78 12.73 1.83
N ALA A 226 7.33 11.48 1.71
CA ALA A 226 7.60 10.64 0.56
C ALA A 226 7.01 11.22 -0.74
N THR A 227 5.82 11.84 -0.67
CA THR A 227 5.21 12.54 -1.81
C THR A 227 6.05 13.73 -2.25
N MET A 228 6.54 14.53 -1.30
CA MET A 228 7.46 15.64 -1.59
C MET A 228 8.78 15.13 -2.21
N GLY A 229 9.33 14.04 -1.67
CA GLY A 229 10.52 13.37 -2.21
C GLY A 229 10.32 12.89 -3.65
N TYR A 230 9.20 12.22 -3.94
CA TYR A 230 8.85 11.78 -5.29
C TYR A 230 8.78 12.96 -6.27
N LEU A 231 8.09 14.04 -5.90
CA LEU A 231 7.99 15.24 -6.75
C LEU A 231 9.35 15.93 -6.96
N ALA A 232 10.25 15.90 -5.95
CA ALA A 232 11.59 16.44 -6.07
C ALA A 232 12.47 15.62 -7.02
N VAL A 233 12.39 14.28 -6.96
CA VAL A 233 13.10 13.37 -7.87
C VAL A 233 12.64 13.59 -9.32
N GLU A 234 11.33 13.66 -9.55
CA GLU A 234 10.75 13.91 -10.88
C GLU A 234 11.16 15.28 -11.45
N ARG A 235 11.29 16.30 -10.58
CA ARG A 235 11.79 17.62 -10.98
C ARG A 235 13.24 17.55 -11.45
N HIS A 236 14.11 16.83 -10.75
CA HIS A 236 15.50 16.67 -11.17
C HIS A 236 15.65 15.83 -12.44
N ALA A 237 14.91 14.72 -12.55
CA ALA A 237 14.92 13.87 -13.74
C ALA A 237 14.44 14.62 -15.00
N SER A 238 13.60 15.65 -14.85
CA SER A 238 13.12 16.46 -15.98
C SER A 238 14.10 17.53 -16.50
N LEU A 239 15.17 17.82 -15.75
CA LEU A 239 16.17 18.84 -16.09
C LEU A 239 17.40 18.26 -16.82
N ASN A 240 17.55 16.93 -16.82
CA ASN A 240 18.60 16.17 -17.51
C ASN A 240 18.03 15.49 -18.76
#